data_AF-A0A094IZ79-F1
#
_entry.id   AF-A0A094IZ79-F1
#
_cell.length_a   1.000
_cell.length_b   1.000
_cell.length_c   1.000
_cell.angle_alpha   90.00
_cell.angle_beta   90.00
_cell.angle_gamma   90.00
#
_symmetry.space_group_name_H-M   'P 1'
#
loop_
_entity.id
_entity.type
_entity.pdbx_description
1 polymer ?
#
loop_
_entity_poly.entity_id
_entity_poly.type
_entity_poly.pdbx_seq_one_letter_code
_entity_poly.pdbx_strand_id
1 'polypeptide(L)' 'MDTFSWMLLLVASGVLVGGTCLYVSSRKATKVQGEYDAPVSEKVAAHPYVRNPIFIAYIVFVALLLGYIAYVAIQT' A
#
# COMPACT_ATOMS: atom_id res chain seq x y z
N MET A 1 4.29 4.92 -26.88
CA MET A 1 3.49 4.71 -25.65
C MET A 1 2.79 6.01 -25.35
N ASP A 2 1.47 5.97 -25.33
CA ASP A 2 0.58 7.08 -24.99
C ASP A 2 0.71 7.48 -23.51
N THR A 3 0.32 8.72 -23.20
CA THR A 3 0.39 9.28 -21.84
C THR A 3 -0.40 8.43 -20.84
N PHE A 4 -1.52 7.85 -21.27
CA PHE A 4 -2.34 6.97 -20.45
C PHE A 4 -1.61 5.65 -20.12
N SER A 5 -0.95 5.02 -21.09
CA SER A 5 -0.07 3.87 -20.83
C SER A 5 1.04 4.18 -19.82
N TRP A 6 1.64 5.37 -19.85
CA TRP A 6 2.66 5.78 -18.88
C TRP A 6 2.10 5.94 -17.46
N MET A 7 0.90 6.52 -17.32
CA MET A 7 0.22 6.64 -16.03
C MET A 7 -0.09 5.25 -15.43
N LEU A 8 -0.58 4.33 -16.26
CA LEU A 8 -0.94 2.97 -15.82
C LEU A 8 0.29 2.19 -15.34
N LEU A 9 1.42 2.36 -16.03
CA LEU A 9 2.70 1.73 -15.69
C LEU A 9 3.25 2.25 -14.34
N LEU A 10 3.09 3.55 -14.08
CA LEU A 10 3.46 4.15 -12.79
C LEU A 10 2.62 3.59 -11.65
N VAL A 11 1.31 3.49 -11.83
CA VAL A 11 0.41 2.89 -10.82
C VAL A 11 0.74 1.41 -10.60
N ALA A 12 0.92 0.64 -11.68
CA ALA A 12 1.25 -0.78 -11.59
C ALA A 12 2.60 -1.03 -10.88
N SER A 13 3.61 -0.20 -11.15
CA SER A 13 4.91 -0.30 -10.47
C SER A 13 4.80 0.07 -8.98
N GLY A 14 4.02 1.09 -8.63
CA GLY A 14 3.73 1.43 -7.23
C GLY A 14 3.04 0.30 -6.47
N VAL A 15 2.05 -0.35 -7.08
CA VAL A 15 1.35 -1.52 -6.50
C VAL A 15 2.30 -2.71 -6.34
N LEU A 16 3.15 -2.98 -7.33
CA LEU A 16 4.12 -4.08 -7.27
C LEU A 16 5.17 -3.86 -6.18
N VAL A 17 5.77 -2.67 -6.12
CA VAL A 17 6.80 -2.33 -5.12
C VAL A 17 6.20 -2.26 -3.72
N GLY A 18 5.03 -1.62 -3.59
CA GLY A 18 4.28 -1.58 -2.34
C GLY A 18 3.96 -2.99 -1.85
N GLY A 19 3.25 -3.78 -2.68
CA GLY A 19 2.84 -5.13 -2.36
C GLY A 19 4.00 -6.06 -2.00
N THR A 20 5.13 -5.99 -2.71
CA THR A 20 6.32 -6.78 -2.36
C THR A 20 6.98 -6.32 -1.06
N CYS A 21 7.08 -5.02 -0.78
CA CYS A 21 7.54 -4.52 0.52
C CYS A 21 6.65 -5.01 1.67
N LEU A 22 5.32 -4.93 1.51
CA LEU A 22 4.39 -5.43 2.51
C LEU A 22 4.54 -6.93 2.71
N TYR A 23 4.61 -7.70 1.62
CA TYR A 23 4.78 -9.16 1.66
C TYR A 23 6.06 -9.58 2.39
N VAL A 24 7.19 -8.92 2.10
CA VAL A 24 8.47 -9.22 2.74
C VAL A 24 8.45 -8.83 4.22
N SER A 25 7.84 -7.70 4.57
CA SER A 25 7.67 -7.26 5.97
C SER A 25 6.83 -8.28 6.76
N SER A 26 5.69 -8.70 6.20
CA SER A 26 4.80 -9.69 6.81
C SER A 26 5.49 -11.06 6.94
N ARG A 27 6.25 -11.52 5.94
CA ARG A 27 7.01 -12.78 6.02
C ARG A 27 8.07 -12.77 7.12
N LYS A 28 8.72 -11.63 7.38
CA LYS A 28 9.67 -11.50 8.49
C LYS A 28 8.96 -11.61 9.84
N ALA A 29 7.74 -11.05 9.96
CA ALA A 29 6.94 -11.23 11.17
C ALA A 29 6.48 -12.68 11.36
N THR A 30 6.02 -13.36 10.29
CA THR A 30 5.54 -14.75 10.38
C THR A 30 6.63 -15.77 10.67
N LYS A 31 7.86 -15.60 10.15
CA LYS A 31 8.98 -16.52 10.47
C LYS A 31 9.46 -16.43 11.93
N VAL A 32 9.14 -15.35 12.65
CA VAL A 32 9.52 -15.15 14.05
C VAL A 32 8.41 -15.60 15.01
N GLN A 33 7.19 -15.84 14.51
CA GLN A 33 6.01 -16.16 15.30
C GLN A 33 5.61 -17.62 15.07
N GLY A 34 6.26 -18.53 15.79
CA GLY A 34 5.72 -19.88 16.00
C GLY A 34 4.47 -19.79 16.88
N GLU A 35 3.42 -20.52 16.49
CA GLU A 35 2.18 -20.83 17.22
C GLU A 35 1.59 -19.71 18.12
N TYR A 36 0.45 -19.15 17.69
CA TYR A 36 -0.45 -18.21 18.40
C TYR A 36 -0.22 -16.70 18.23
N ASP A 37 -1.36 -15.98 18.33
CA ASP A 37 -1.52 -14.52 18.21
C ASP A 37 -0.49 -13.75 19.02
N ALA A 38 0.61 -13.41 18.38
CA ALA A 38 1.61 -12.57 18.99
C ALA A 38 1.07 -11.13 19.13
N PRO A 39 1.29 -10.48 20.28
CA PRO A 39 0.85 -9.12 20.48
C PRO A 39 1.45 -8.20 19.41
N VAL A 40 0.63 -7.31 18.86
CA VAL A 40 1.07 -6.30 17.89
C VAL A 40 2.27 -5.56 18.48
N SER A 41 3.37 -5.47 17.75
CA SER A 41 4.59 -4.85 18.27
C SER A 41 4.29 -3.45 18.81
N GLU A 42 4.86 -3.11 19.96
CA GLU A 42 4.64 -1.83 20.65
C GLU A 42 4.85 -0.62 19.71
N LYS A 43 5.79 -0.75 18.77
CA LYS A 43 6.07 0.25 17.73
C LYS A 43 4.95 0.45 16.72
N VAL A 44 4.20 -0.60 16.37
CA VAL A 44 3.02 -0.52 15.49
C VAL A 44 1.79 -0.08 16.29
N ALA A 45 1.64 -0.55 17.54
CA ALA A 45 0.57 -0.10 18.43
C ALA A 45 0.66 1.41 18.73
N ALA A 46 1.87 1.95 18.87
CA ALA A 46 2.08 3.38 19.07
C ALA A 46 1.67 4.23 17.87
N HIS A 47 1.81 3.71 16.64
CA HIS A 47 1.47 4.45 15.42
C HIS A 47 0.78 3.53 14.39
N PRO A 48 -0.48 3.10 14.65
CA PRO A 48 -1.14 2.06 13.88
C PRO A 48 -1.30 2.45 12.41
N TYR A 49 -1.68 3.70 12.14
CA TYR A 49 -2.00 4.16 10.77
C TYR A 49 -0.77 4.38 9.88
N VAL A 50 0.39 4.70 10.48
CA VAL A 50 1.61 5.03 9.75
C VAL A 50 2.53 3.82 9.61
N ARG A 51 2.46 2.86 10.53
CA ARG A 51 3.32 1.67 10.53
C ARG A 51 2.62 0.38 10.15
N ASN A 52 1.28 0.37 10.10
CA ASN A 52 0.56 -0.77 9.56
C ASN A 52 0.45 -0.63 8.04
N PRO A 53 1.02 -1.59 7.29
CA PRO A 53 1.03 -1.55 5.84
C PRO A 53 -0.35 -1.56 5.18
N ILE A 54 -1.38 -2.11 5.86
CA ILE A 54 -2.75 -2.15 5.37
C ILE A 54 -3.36 -0.74 5.31
N PHE A 55 -3.14 0.07 6.35
CA PHE A 55 -3.65 1.45 6.36
C PHE A 55 -2.98 2.32 5.30
N ILE A 56 -1.67 2.15 5.07
CA ILE A 56 -0.95 2.84 4.00
C ILE A 56 -1.54 2.47 2.63
N ALA A 57 -1.87 1.19 2.41
CA ALA A 57 -2.47 0.74 1.16
C ALA A 57 -3.82 1.43 0.88
N TYR A 58 -4.68 1.57 1.91
CA TYR A 58 -5.94 2.31 1.77
C TYR A 58 -5.72 3.80 1.45
N ILE A 59 -4.76 4.45 2.12
CA ILE A 59 -4.43 5.86 1.84
C ILE A 59 -3.98 6.04 0.39
N VAL A 60 -3.09 5.17 -0.08
CA VAL A 60 -2.61 5.21 -1.49
C VAL A 60 -3.75 4.96 -2.46
N PHE A 61 -4.61 3.97 -2.17
CA PHE A 61 -5.77 3.68 -3.00
C PHE A 61 -6.72 4.89 -3.11
N VAL A 62 -7.06 5.52 -1.98
CA VAL A 62 -7.94 6.71 -1.97
C VAL A 62 -7.29 7.86 -2.73
N ALA A 63 -5.99 8.10 -2.55
CA ALA A 63 -5.27 9.14 -3.28
C ALA A 63 -5.30 8.91 -4.80
N LEU A 64 -5.07 7.68 -5.25
CA LEU A 64 -5.14 7.31 -6.66
C LEU A 64 -6.56 7.42 -7.21
N LEU A 65 -7.57 6.99 -6.46
CA LEU A 65 -8.97 7.10 -6.84
C LEU A 65 -9.38 8.56 -7.03
N LEU A 66 -9.04 9.43 -6.07
CA LEU A 66 -9.32 10.86 -6.17
C LEU A 66 -8.57 11.50 -7.34
N GLY A 67 -7.31 11.14 -7.56
CA GLY A 67 -6.54 11.60 -8.72
C GLY A 67 -7.18 11.18 -10.05
N TYR A 68 -7.69 9.96 -10.13
CA TYR A 68 -8.40 9.46 -11.32
C TYR A 68 -9.73 10.20 -11.54
N ILE A 69 -10.53 10.39 -10.48
CA ILE A 69 -11.78 11.15 -10.56
C ILE A 69 -11.51 12.58 -11.05
N ALA A 70 -10.50 13.25 -10.49
CA ALA A 70 -10.12 14.60 -10.91
C ALA A 70 -9.66 14.65 -12.37
N TYR A 71 -8.86 13.68 -12.80
CA TYR A 71 -8.45 13.55 -14.19
C TYR A 71 -9.65 13.43 -15.14
N VAL A 72 -10.58 12.52 -14.83
CA VAL A 72 -11.82 12.35 -15.62
C VAL A 72 -12.64 13.63 -15.60
N ALA A 73 -12.80 14.28 -14.45
CA ALA A 73 -13.59 15.52 -14.32
C ALA A 73 -13.01 16.71 -15.12
N ILE A 74 -11.70 16.76 -15.34
CA ILE A 74 -11.05 17.82 -16.15
C ILE A 74 -11.09 17.48 -17.65
N GLN A 75 -11.01 16.19 -17.99
CA GLN A 75 -10.98 15.74 -19.39
C GLN A 75 -12.38 15.60 -20.01
N THR A 76 -13.42 15.49 -19.18
CA THR A 76 -14.84 15.55 -19.59
C THR A 76 -15.28 17.00 -19.70
#